data_AF-A0A831KZD0-F1
#
_entry.id   AF-A0A831KZD0-F1
#
_cell.length_a   1.000
_cell.length_b   1.000
_cell.length_c   1.000
_cell.angle_alpha   90.00
_cell.angle_beta   90.00
_cell.angle_gamma   90.00
#
_symmetry.space_group_name_H-M   'P 1'
#
loop_
_entity.id
_entity.type
_entity.pdbx_description
1 polymer ?
#
loop_
_entity_poly.entity_id
_entity_poly.type
_entity_poly.pdbx_seq_one_letter_code
_entity_poly.pdbx_strand_id
1 'polypeptide(L)'
;MSKTLEKEFARRRREKGWTLPETARRLGCENRNKGCRRIIEFERGESELDEATRERLAALLGIDAEVMERIRLREEDALKRAFEAWRARPAKNQFYYRAIPCLYLRQDIPDHLQTDEDVITFARCFSRERGVIAWLYLGRRERLAMRNGEVTWRRPFTWRNFREPDFGVQIR
;
A
#
# COMPACT_ATOMS: atom_id res chain seq x y z
N MET A 1 -3.80 -2.95 -5.71
CA MET A 1 -5.23 -2.65 -5.94
C MET A 1 -6.07 -3.59 -5.10
N SER A 2 -7.16 -3.08 -4.54
CA SER A 2 -7.88 -3.74 -3.47
C SER A 2 -8.89 -4.76 -3.98
N LYS A 3 -8.53 -6.05 -3.93
CA LYS A 3 -9.28 -7.19 -4.48
C LYS A 3 -10.70 -7.40 -3.92
N THR A 4 -11.20 -6.57 -2.99
CA THR A 4 -12.49 -6.82 -2.32
C THR A 4 -13.65 -6.28 -3.16
N LEU A 5 -13.46 -5.13 -3.80
CA LEU A 5 -14.46 -4.54 -4.68
C LEU A 5 -14.72 -5.43 -5.90
N GLU A 6 -13.68 -5.86 -6.60
CA GLU A 6 -13.79 -6.68 -7.81
C GLU A 6 -14.44 -8.04 -7.49
N LYS A 7 -14.14 -8.60 -6.32
CA LYS A 7 -14.80 -9.81 -5.80
C LYS A 7 -16.28 -9.61 -5.53
N GLU A 8 -16.70 -8.43 -5.06
CA GLU A 8 -18.12 -8.13 -4.88
C GLU A 8 -18.85 -8.12 -6.22
N PHE A 9 -18.28 -7.48 -7.25
CA PHE A 9 -18.86 -7.49 -8.60
C PHE A 9 -19.05 -8.93 -9.12
N ALA A 10 -18.01 -9.75 -8.99
CA ALA A 10 -18.07 -11.16 -9.35
C ALA A 10 -19.15 -11.93 -8.55
N ARG A 11 -19.27 -11.66 -7.24
CA ARG A 11 -20.28 -12.26 -6.36
C ARG A 11 -21.69 -11.87 -6.81
N ARG A 12 -21.98 -10.58 -6.96
CA ARG A 12 -23.30 -10.07 -7.36
C ARG A 12 -23.73 -10.59 -8.73
N ARG A 13 -22.78 -10.69 -9.67
CA ARG A 13 -23.05 -11.28 -10.99
C ARG A 13 -23.46 -12.75 -10.87
N ARG A 14 -22.73 -13.54 -10.07
CA ARG A 14 -23.05 -14.96 -9.83
C ARG A 14 -24.37 -15.15 -9.10
N GLU A 15 -24.70 -14.28 -8.13
CA GLU A 15 -25.98 -14.31 -7.41
C GLU A 15 -27.17 -14.04 -8.32
N LYS A 16 -27.00 -13.18 -9.34
CA LYS A 16 -27.99 -12.97 -10.39
C LYS A 16 -28.04 -14.10 -11.42
N GLY A 17 -27.17 -15.12 -11.32
CA GLY A 17 -27.06 -16.21 -12.28
C GLY A 17 -26.51 -15.78 -13.65
N TRP A 18 -25.87 -14.62 -13.77
CA TRP A 18 -25.46 -14.09 -15.05
C TRP A 18 -24.10 -14.63 -15.49
N THR A 19 -24.07 -15.15 -16.72
CA THR A 19 -22.82 -15.51 -17.39
C THR A 19 -22.05 -14.27 -17.85
N LEU A 20 -20.74 -14.38 -18.08
CA LEU A 20 -19.95 -13.25 -18.60
C LEU A 20 -20.48 -12.70 -19.94
N PRO A 21 -20.84 -13.54 -20.94
CA PRO A 21 -21.42 -13.06 -22.20
C PRO A 21 -22.72 -12.30 -22.02
N GLU A 22 -23.56 -12.76 -21.10
CA GLU A 22 -24.78 -12.07 -20.75
C GLU A 22 -24.54 -10.72 -20.10
N THR A 23 -23.60 -10.63 -19.16
CA THR A 23 -23.23 -9.36 -18.54
C THR A 23 -22.66 -8.38 -19.57
N ALA A 24 -21.78 -8.85 -20.46
CA ALA A 24 -21.25 -8.04 -21.56
C ALA A 24 -22.36 -7.55 -22.51
N ARG A 25 -23.35 -8.40 -22.80
CA ARG A 25 -24.54 -8.01 -23.57
C ARG A 25 -25.37 -6.95 -22.85
N ARG A 26 -25.63 -7.11 -21.55
CA ARG A 26 -26.39 -6.14 -20.73
C ARG A 26 -25.67 -4.79 -20.59
N LEU A 27 -24.35 -4.80 -20.61
CA LEU A 27 -23.52 -3.59 -20.66
C LEU A 27 -23.52 -2.88 -22.02
N GLY A 28 -24.10 -3.48 -23.06
CA GLY A 28 -24.09 -2.93 -24.41
C GLY A 28 -22.74 -3.05 -25.12
N CYS A 29 -21.90 -4.03 -24.75
CA CYS A 29 -20.65 -4.27 -25.47
C CYS A 29 -20.93 -4.80 -26.89
N GLU A 30 -20.52 -4.05 -27.91
CA GLU A 30 -20.61 -4.49 -29.33
C GLU A 30 -19.80 -5.78 -29.57
N ASN A 31 -18.53 -5.78 -29.11
CA ASN A 31 -17.68 -6.96 -29.15
C ASN A 31 -17.79 -7.73 -27.81
N ARG A 32 -18.59 -8.80 -27.82
CA ARG A 32 -18.84 -9.63 -26.62
C ARG A 32 -17.59 -10.26 -26.05
N ASN A 33 -16.67 -10.75 -26.89
CA ASN A 33 -15.43 -11.38 -26.42
C ASN A 33 -14.54 -10.38 -25.69
N LYS A 34 -14.40 -9.17 -26.25
CA LYS A 34 -13.67 -8.08 -25.60
C LYS A 34 -14.36 -7.65 -24.29
N GLY A 35 -15.69 -7.56 -24.28
CA GLY A 35 -16.48 -7.26 -23.09
C GLY A 35 -16.27 -8.29 -21.98
N CYS A 36 -16.45 -9.58 -22.29
CA CYS A 36 -16.21 -10.68 -21.35
C CYS A 36 -14.80 -10.63 -20.75
N ARG A 37 -13.79 -10.42 -21.61
CA ARG A 37 -12.39 -10.33 -21.20
C ARG A 37 -12.17 -9.18 -20.23
N ARG A 38 -12.69 -7.98 -20.53
CA ARG A 38 -12.58 -6.82 -19.64
C ARG A 38 -13.26 -7.06 -18.30
N ILE A 39 -14.44 -7.67 -18.29
CA ILE A 39 -15.18 -7.97 -17.07
C ILE A 39 -14.41 -8.98 -16.21
N ILE A 40 -13.85 -10.06 -16.80
CA ILE A 40 -13.13 -11.07 -16.02
C ILE A 40 -11.79 -10.55 -15.50
N GLU A 41 -11.04 -9.77 -16.31
CA GLU A 41 -9.79 -9.12 -15.89
C GLU A 41 -10.08 -8.14 -14.73
N PHE A 42 -11.18 -7.38 -14.83
CA PHE A 42 -11.65 -6.54 -13.74
C PHE A 42 -12.02 -7.36 -12.51
N GLU A 43 -12.89 -8.36 -12.60
CA GLU A 43 -13.32 -9.21 -11.47
C GLU A 43 -12.16 -9.93 -10.76
N ARG A 44 -11.03 -10.13 -11.45
CA ARG A 44 -9.79 -10.72 -10.90
C ARG A 44 -8.85 -9.68 -10.30
N GLY A 45 -9.11 -8.38 -10.50
CA GLY A 45 -8.22 -7.28 -10.12
C GLY A 45 -6.97 -7.20 -10.98
N GLU A 46 -7.02 -7.71 -12.21
CA GLU A 46 -5.93 -7.69 -13.20
C GLU A 46 -5.95 -6.42 -14.05
N SER A 47 -7.11 -5.76 -14.18
CA SER A 47 -7.29 -4.53 -14.94
C SER A 47 -8.39 -3.64 -14.33
N GLU A 48 -8.31 -2.33 -14.56
CA GLU A 48 -9.36 -1.39 -14.20
C GLU A 48 -10.35 -1.20 -15.37
N LEU A 49 -11.63 -1.04 -15.04
CA LEU A 49 -12.60 -0.51 -15.99
C LEU A 49 -12.56 1.01 -15.98
N ASP A 50 -12.85 1.63 -17.12
CA ASP A 50 -13.15 3.05 -17.13
C ASP A 50 -14.38 3.35 -16.25
N GLU A 51 -14.40 4.55 -15.66
CA GLU A 51 -15.41 4.95 -14.67
C GLU A 51 -16.84 4.72 -15.19
N ALA A 52 -17.15 5.19 -16.40
CA ALA A 52 -18.49 5.06 -16.98
C ALA A 52 -18.91 3.59 -17.17
N THR A 53 -17.99 2.70 -17.53
CA THR A 53 -18.29 1.27 -17.65
C THR A 53 -18.43 0.61 -16.27
N ARG A 54 -17.63 1.03 -15.29
CA ARG A 54 -17.73 0.57 -13.91
C ARG A 54 -19.06 0.97 -13.26
N GLU A 55 -19.49 2.22 -13.43
CA GLU A 55 -20.77 2.74 -12.93
C GLU A 55 -21.96 2.00 -13.55
N ARG A 56 -21.94 1.79 -14.88
CA ARG A 56 -22.99 1.00 -15.56
C ARG A 56 -23.02 -0.44 -15.06
N LEU A 57 -21.87 -1.07 -14.85
CA LEU A 57 -21.81 -2.42 -14.30
C LEU A 57 -22.31 -2.47 -12.85
N ALA A 58 -21.96 -1.48 -12.04
CA ALA A 58 -22.45 -1.36 -10.66
C ALA A 58 -23.98 -1.25 -10.64
N ALA A 59 -24.56 -0.37 -11.47
CA ALA A 59 -26.00 -0.21 -11.61
C ALA A 59 -26.68 -1.51 -12.06
N LEU A 60 -26.15 -2.20 -13.06
CA LEU A 60 -26.68 -3.50 -13.53
C LEU A 60 -26.65 -4.57 -12.44
N LEU A 61 -25.64 -4.56 -11.57
CA LEU A 61 -25.47 -5.52 -10.49
C LEU A 61 -26.19 -5.12 -9.19
N GLY A 62 -26.81 -3.95 -9.13
CA GLY A 62 -27.44 -3.43 -7.91
C GLY A 62 -26.42 -3.12 -6.82
N ILE A 63 -25.26 -2.58 -7.23
CA ILE A 63 -24.22 -2.07 -6.35
C ILE A 63 -24.42 -0.56 -6.32
N ASP A 64 -25.08 -0.09 -5.26
CA ASP A 64 -25.31 1.34 -5.01
C ASP A 64 -24.17 1.94 -4.16
N ALA A 65 -24.28 3.24 -3.89
CA ALA A 65 -23.31 3.97 -3.08
C ALA A 65 -23.17 3.41 -1.65
N GLU A 66 -24.24 2.85 -1.07
CA GLU A 66 -24.21 2.26 0.27
C GLU A 66 -23.39 0.96 0.28
N VAL A 67 -23.56 0.12 -0.74
CA VAL A 67 -22.76 -1.10 -0.94
C VAL A 67 -21.29 -0.73 -1.14
N MET A 68 -21.00 0.27 -1.99
CA MET A 68 -19.64 0.75 -2.24
C MET A 68 -18.99 1.26 -0.95
N GLU A 69 -19.70 2.07 -0.18
CA GLU A 69 -19.21 2.61 1.08
C GLU A 69 -18.97 1.51 2.12
N ARG A 70 -19.87 0.53 2.22
CA ARG A 70 -19.68 -0.62 3.11
C ARG A 70 -18.43 -1.44 2.75
N ILE A 71 -18.16 -1.63 1.46
CA ILE A 71 -16.93 -2.30 1.00
C ILE A 71 -15.72 -1.47 1.39
N ARG A 72 -15.74 -0.16 1.11
CA ARG A 72 -14.66 0.77 1.48
C ARG A 72 -14.35 0.70 2.97
N LEU A 73 -15.37 0.74 3.83
CA LEU A 73 -15.21 0.64 5.28
C LEU A 73 -14.62 -0.71 5.71
N ARG A 74 -15.06 -1.82 5.10
CA ARG A 74 -14.53 -3.16 5.37
C ARG A 74 -13.06 -3.28 4.96
N GLU A 75 -12.69 -2.71 3.81
CA GLU A 75 -11.30 -2.66 3.36
C GLU A 75 -10.44 -1.81 4.29
N GLU A 76 -10.96 -0.66 4.72
CA GLU A 76 -10.28 0.21 5.68
C GLU A 76 -10.03 -0.50 7.01
N ASP A 77 -11.04 -1.20 7.56
CA ASP A 77 -10.90 -2.00 8.77
C ASP A 77 -9.88 -3.15 8.60
N ALA A 78 -9.94 -3.87 7.47
CA ALA A 78 -8.97 -4.91 7.16
C ALA A 78 -7.54 -4.38 7.08
N LEU A 79 -7.34 -3.21 6.46
CA LEU A 79 -6.04 -2.54 6.38
C LEU A 79 -5.54 -2.08 7.76
N LYS A 80 -6.43 -1.53 8.60
CA LYS A 80 -6.10 -1.14 9.98
C LYS A 80 -5.63 -2.35 10.79
N ARG A 81 -6.37 -3.46 10.76
CA ARG A 81 -6.00 -4.71 11.45
C ARG A 81 -4.68 -5.27 10.93
N ALA A 82 -4.48 -5.30 9.61
CA ALA A 82 -3.23 -5.74 9.01
C ALA A 82 -2.05 -4.86 9.44
N PHE A 83 -2.25 -3.54 9.48
CA PHE A 83 -1.26 -2.57 9.96
C PHE A 83 -0.94 -2.76 11.44
N GLU A 84 -1.94 -2.98 12.30
CA GLU A 84 -1.75 -3.26 13.73
C GLU A 84 -0.96 -4.55 13.93
N ALA A 85 -1.35 -5.63 13.24
CA ALA A 85 -0.64 -6.91 13.29
C ALA A 85 0.79 -6.78 12.77
N TRP A 86 1.03 -5.96 11.74
CA TRP A 86 2.38 -5.65 11.28
C TRP A 86 3.15 -4.85 12.34
N ARG A 87 2.58 -3.77 12.89
CA ARG A 87 3.25 -2.92 13.88
C ARG A 87 3.61 -3.67 15.16
N ALA A 88 2.82 -4.67 15.55
CA ALA A 88 3.06 -5.50 16.72
C ALA A 88 4.24 -6.49 16.58
N ARG A 89 4.69 -6.81 15.36
CA ARG A 89 5.82 -7.73 15.19
C ARG A 89 7.12 -7.04 15.64
N PRO A 90 8.00 -7.74 16.38
CA PRO A 90 9.30 -7.21 16.75
C PRO A 90 10.10 -6.77 15.52
N ALA A 91 10.74 -5.60 15.61
CA ALA A 91 11.58 -5.06 14.55
C ALA A 91 12.75 -4.30 15.16
N LYS A 92 13.95 -4.59 14.66
CA LYS A 92 15.16 -3.82 15.00
C LYS A 92 15.13 -2.46 14.32
N ASN A 93 15.79 -1.49 14.94
CA ASN A 93 16.08 -0.22 14.29
C ASN A 93 16.97 -0.46 13.06
N GLN A 94 16.77 0.31 12.00
CA GLN A 94 17.57 0.22 10.78
C GLN A 94 18.06 1.60 10.37
N PHE A 95 19.30 1.67 9.94
CA PHE A 95 19.93 2.93 9.56
C PHE A 95 20.50 2.84 8.14
N TYR A 96 20.13 3.82 7.32
CA TYR A 96 20.54 3.92 5.93
C TYR A 96 21.03 5.33 5.64
N TYR A 97 21.93 5.47 4.68
CA TYR A 97 22.39 6.77 4.22
C TYR A 97 22.59 6.78 2.71
N ARG A 98 22.50 7.96 2.12
CA ARG A 98 22.72 8.16 0.68
C ARG A 98 24.18 8.56 0.49
N ALA A 99 24.99 7.62 0.01
CA ALA A 99 26.41 7.86 -0.25
C ALA A 99 26.59 8.80 -1.45
N ILE A 100 25.84 8.57 -2.53
CA ILE A 100 25.75 9.40 -3.73
C ILE A 100 24.30 9.37 -4.25
N PRO A 101 23.87 10.25 -5.18
CA PRO A 101 22.55 10.17 -5.77
C PRO A 101 22.21 8.75 -6.24
N CYS A 102 21.02 8.27 -5.87
CA CYS A 102 20.51 6.93 -6.17
C CYS A 102 21.26 5.73 -5.55
N LEU A 103 22.33 5.92 -4.78
CA LEU A 103 23.00 4.85 -4.02
C LEU A 103 22.76 5.00 -2.52
N TYR A 104 22.07 4.01 -1.96
CA TYR A 104 21.73 3.96 -0.54
C TYR A 104 22.46 2.78 0.08
N LEU A 105 23.13 3.03 1.19
CA LEU A 105 23.86 2.00 1.91
C LEU A 105 23.24 1.83 3.29
N ARG A 106 23.25 0.59 3.77
CA ARG A 106 22.91 0.27 5.15
C ARG A 106 24.15 0.44 6.02
N GLN A 107 23.98 1.06 7.17
CA GLN A 107 25.00 1.12 8.22
C GLN A 107 24.42 0.43 9.46
N ASP A 108 25.18 -0.50 10.02
CA ASP A 108 24.75 -1.18 11.24
C ASP A 108 24.81 -0.21 12.43
N ILE A 109 23.79 -0.34 13.26
CA ILE A 109 23.65 0.39 14.53
C ILE A 109 24.40 -0.42 15.59
N PRO A 110 25.32 0.18 16.36
CA PRO A 110 26.04 -0.54 17.40
C PRO A 110 25.10 -1.19 18.42
N ASP A 111 25.37 -2.45 18.78
CA ASP A 111 24.50 -3.26 19.64
C ASP A 111 24.34 -2.71 21.07
N HIS A 112 25.23 -1.83 21.53
CA HIS A 112 25.12 -1.22 22.85
C HIS A 112 24.09 -0.07 22.90
N LEU A 113 23.63 0.43 21.75
CA LEU A 113 22.62 1.48 21.68
C LEU A 113 21.22 0.86 21.76
N GLN A 114 20.64 0.90 22.97
CA GLN A 114 19.38 0.22 23.28
C GLN A 114 18.16 1.15 23.26
N THR A 115 18.36 2.46 23.46
CA THR A 115 17.27 3.44 23.48
C THR A 115 17.08 4.10 22.11
N ASP A 116 15.87 4.60 21.84
CA ASP A 116 15.61 5.33 20.60
C ASP A 116 16.42 6.63 20.57
N GLU A 117 16.59 7.30 21.71
CA GLU A 117 17.40 8.51 21.87
C GLU A 117 18.87 8.27 21.52
N ASP A 118 19.45 7.17 21.97
CA ASP A 118 20.85 6.79 21.67
C ASP A 118 21.05 6.57 20.17
N VAL A 119 20.12 5.83 19.55
CA VAL A 119 20.18 5.52 18.11
C VAL A 119 19.95 6.77 17.26
N ILE A 120 19.05 7.66 17.67
CA ILE A 120 18.86 8.97 17.02
C ILE A 120 20.14 9.80 17.13
N THR A 121 20.78 9.83 18.30
CA THR A 121 22.02 10.58 18.54
C THR A 121 23.15 10.05 17.65
N PHE A 122 23.33 8.73 17.59
CA PHE A 122 24.25 8.08 16.67
C PHE A 122 24.03 8.51 15.21
N ALA A 123 22.78 8.43 14.75
CA ALA A 123 22.42 8.77 13.37
C ALA A 123 22.69 10.25 13.06
N ARG A 124 22.41 11.16 14.01
CA ARG A 124 22.70 12.60 13.89
C ARG A 124 24.19 12.85 13.78
N CYS A 125 25.00 12.26 14.66
CA CYS A 125 26.46 12.37 14.60
C CYS A 125 27.00 11.86 13.26
N PHE A 126 26.55 10.68 12.82
CA PHE A 126 26.95 10.08 11.54
C PHE A 126 26.63 10.99 10.35
N SER A 127 25.41 11.53 10.29
CA SER A 127 24.99 12.44 9.21
C SER A 127 25.81 13.73 9.19
N ARG A 128 26.11 14.29 10.36
CA ARG A 128 26.92 15.52 10.50
C ARG A 128 28.36 15.29 10.07
N GLU A 129 29.01 14.26 10.60
CA GLU A 129 30.42 13.97 10.34
C GLU A 129 30.69 13.64 8.88
N ARG A 130 29.76 12.96 8.22
CA ARG A 130 29.91 12.57 6.81
C ARG A 130 29.26 13.52 5.81
N GLY A 131 28.50 14.52 6.26
CA GLY A 131 27.77 15.44 5.38
C GLY A 131 26.72 14.76 4.49
N VAL A 132 26.15 13.64 4.93
CA VAL A 132 25.20 12.83 4.13
C VAL A 132 23.76 13.00 4.60
N ILE A 133 22.83 12.74 3.68
CA ILE A 133 21.43 12.51 4.04
C ILE A 133 21.31 11.08 4.58
N ALA A 134 20.75 10.94 5.78
CA ALA A 134 20.54 9.65 6.41
C ALA A 134 19.07 9.45 6.78
N TRP A 135 18.66 8.19 6.83
CA TRP A 135 17.33 7.75 7.24
C TRP A 135 17.45 6.73 8.36
N LEU A 136 16.72 7.00 9.43
CA LEU A 136 16.61 6.10 10.57
C LEU A 136 15.19 5.57 10.64
N TYR A 137 15.06 4.25 10.68
CA TYR A 137 13.79 3.55 10.87
C TYR A 137 13.78 3.02 12.31
N LEU A 138 12.90 3.57 13.14
CA LEU A 138 12.72 3.14 14.53
C LEU A 138 11.75 1.97 14.56
N GLY A 139 12.27 0.79 14.22
CA GLY A 139 11.50 -0.44 14.03
C GLY A 139 10.31 -0.22 13.10
N ARG A 140 9.10 -0.43 13.64
CA ARG A 140 7.81 -0.24 12.95
C ARG A 140 7.01 0.94 13.49
N ARG A 141 7.65 1.87 14.21
CA ARG A 141 7.00 3.06 14.79
C ARG A 141 7.04 4.24 13.85
N GLU A 142 8.23 4.64 13.41
CA GLU A 142 8.42 5.83 12.61
C GLU A 142 9.72 5.82 11.80
N ARG A 143 9.81 6.77 10.88
CA ARG A 143 11.02 7.07 10.11
C ARG A 143 11.43 8.52 10.29
N LEU A 144 12.73 8.72 10.49
CA LEU A 144 13.37 10.02 10.52
C LEU A 144 14.27 10.16 9.30
N ALA A 145 14.31 11.36 8.73
CA ALA A 145 15.34 11.77 7.79
C ALA A 145 16.16 12.89 8.43
N MET A 146 17.46 12.88 8.18
CA MET A 146 18.39 13.83 8.75
C MET A 146 19.43 14.26 7.74
N ARG A 147 19.89 15.50 7.90
CA ARG A 147 20.93 16.11 7.07
C ARG A 147 21.77 17.00 7.98
N ASN A 148 23.09 16.88 7.88
CA ASN A 148 24.04 17.64 8.70
C ASN A 148 23.78 17.50 10.22
N GLY A 149 23.25 16.36 10.65
CA GLY A 149 22.89 16.09 12.05
C GLY A 149 21.60 16.75 12.55
N GLU A 150 20.84 17.41 11.69
CA GLU A 150 19.50 17.91 11.99
C GLU A 150 18.44 16.97 11.45
N VAL A 151 17.38 16.74 12.23
CA VAL A 151 16.20 16.00 11.78
C VAL A 151 15.37 16.92 10.90
N THR A 152 15.43 16.69 9.59
CA THR A 152 14.69 17.50 8.61
C THR A 152 13.27 17.00 8.41
N TRP A 153 13.01 15.75 8.76
CA TRP A 153 11.71 15.13 8.58
C TRP A 153 11.50 13.97 9.54
N ARG A 154 10.31 13.89 10.13
CA ARG A 154 9.88 12.80 11.02
C ARG A 154 8.46 12.40 10.64
N ARG A 155 8.22 11.11 10.42
CA ARG A 155 6.88 10.60 10.07
C ARG A 155 6.59 9.27 10.75
N PRO A 156 5.51 9.19 11.54
CA PRO A 156 5.04 7.91 12.05
C PRO A 156 4.53 7.05 10.90
N PHE A 157 4.69 5.73 11.03
CA PHE A 157 3.98 4.81 10.17
C PHE A 157 2.50 4.84 10.55
N THR A 158 1.65 4.91 9.53
CA THR A 158 0.20 4.86 9.71
C THR A 158 -0.37 3.90 8.68
N TRP A 159 -1.54 3.32 8.97
CA TRP A 159 -2.24 2.45 8.03
C TRP A 159 -2.50 3.11 6.67
N ARG A 160 -2.65 4.45 6.64
CA ARG A 160 -2.81 5.23 5.39
C ARG A 160 -1.56 5.26 4.53
N ASN A 161 -0.39 5.17 5.17
CA ASN A 161 0.92 5.18 4.53
C ASN A 161 1.55 3.78 4.49
N PHE A 162 0.78 2.75 4.88
CA PHE A 162 1.24 1.38 4.96
C PHE A 162 1.19 0.74 3.58
N ARG A 163 2.36 0.44 3.02
CA ARG A 163 2.53 -0.47 1.90
C ARG A 163 3.63 -1.43 2.29
N GLU A 164 3.28 -2.69 2.56
CA GLU A 164 4.25 -3.72 2.99
C GLU A 164 5.51 -3.80 2.08
N PRO A 165 5.40 -3.64 0.74
CA PRO A 165 6.58 -3.59 -0.14
C PRO A 165 7.49 -2.38 0.07
N ASP A 166 6.97 -1.24 0.54
CA ASP A 166 7.74 0.00 0.69
C ASP A 166 8.66 0.00 1.92
N PHE A 167 8.45 -0.94 2.85
CA PHE A 167 9.26 -1.08 4.07
C PHE A 167 10.40 -2.09 3.94
N GLY A 168 10.44 -2.84 2.84
CA GLY A 168 11.60 -3.61 2.42
C GLY A 168 12.29 -2.87 1.31
N VAL A 169 12.91 -1.71 1.61
CA VAL A 169 13.72 -0.94 0.66
C VAL A 169 14.52 -1.95 -0.15
N GLN A 170 14.13 -2.12 -1.42
CA GLN A 170 14.89 -2.90 -2.38
C GLN A 170 16.13 -2.08 -2.71
N ILE A 171 17.06 -2.01 -1.75
CA ILE A 171 18.45 -1.74 -2.05
C ILE A 171 18.94 -3.07 -2.63
N ARG A 172 18.85 -3.18 -3.95
CA ARG A 172 19.71 -4.13 -4.67
C ARG A 172 21.15 -3.71 -4.50
#